data_AF-A0A532TMN8-F1
#
_entry.id   AF-A0A532TMN8-F1
#
_cell.length_a   1.000
_cell.length_b   1.000
_cell.length_c   1.000
_cell.angle_alpha   90.00
_cell.angle_beta   90.00
_cell.angle_gamma   90.00
#
_symmetry.space_group_name_H-M   'P 1'
#
loop_
_entity.id
_entity.type
_entity.pdbx_description
1 polymer ?
#
loop_
_entity_poly.entity_id
_entity_poly.type
_entity_poly.pdbx_seq_one_letter_code
_entity_poly.pdbx_strand_id
1 'polypeptide(L)'
;MPIEFYNPPSAILASGSKLGVEIGGSKSILSMDARHNLYSEGVIFSELSWGAFYQEEGLEDQIDTFETKEFDSIREDPEALAKKIVESIYNIINNNRLLYGIADFEVDGFLNQNTIIPGLKLDYAIINKLLDAHKKTRDEDLFPNLLSDAKGAHRIKIEFQGTKKRNLHLIGSKLEDLADILRMAKGFATGIVCTSRGAANLYIMCDNIVFKEEEYPDLYTDEENLAIIEMGIQRELLFPISWFRIDLGIRSLETLELWDKIKENPKLNKAMKYYEKYITSLVYKKFQVMASTEKIGTDVEEDFYTMSPAERRKALRDMAEAIRKLTDEYKK
;
A
#
# COMPACT_ATOMS: atom_id res chain seq x y z
N MET A 1 4.29 10.15 -11.87
CA MET A 1 5.35 10.85 -11.11
C MET A 1 5.88 9.84 -10.11
N PRO A 2 7.20 9.58 -10.10
CA PRO A 2 7.78 8.64 -9.16
C PRO A 2 7.66 9.15 -7.72
N ILE A 3 7.39 8.25 -6.78
CA ILE A 3 7.44 8.51 -5.34
C ILE A 3 8.68 7.85 -4.74
N GLU A 4 9.21 8.42 -3.67
CA GLU A 4 10.34 7.82 -2.97
C GLU A 4 9.84 6.81 -1.94
N PHE A 5 10.43 5.61 -1.94
CA PHE A 5 10.17 4.59 -0.94
C PHE A 5 11.44 4.40 -0.10
N TYR A 6 11.37 4.85 1.15
CA TYR A 6 12.44 4.80 2.13
C TYR A 6 12.41 3.48 2.91
N ASN A 7 13.61 2.91 3.08
CA ASN A 7 13.83 1.59 3.67
C ASN A 7 12.89 0.54 3.05
N PRO A 8 12.91 0.42 1.70
CA PRO A 8 11.99 -0.48 1.01
C PRO A 8 12.22 -1.94 1.48
N PRO A 9 11.17 -2.76 1.51
CA PRO A 9 11.30 -4.19 1.81
C PRO A 9 12.26 -4.86 0.83
N SER A 10 13.14 -5.74 1.31
CA SER A 10 14.21 -6.32 0.48
C SER A 10 13.68 -7.10 -0.72
N ALA A 11 12.50 -7.72 -0.61
CA ALA A 11 11.87 -8.46 -1.71
C ALA A 11 11.56 -7.61 -2.96
N ILE A 12 11.35 -6.29 -2.82
CA ILE A 12 11.15 -5.41 -4.00
C ILE A 12 12.45 -5.18 -4.80
N LEU A 13 13.58 -5.48 -4.18
CA LEU A 13 14.93 -5.35 -4.73
C LEU A 13 15.51 -6.70 -5.14
N ALA A 14 14.71 -7.76 -5.08
CA ALA A 14 15.20 -9.10 -5.32
C ALA A 14 15.82 -9.23 -6.71
N SER A 15 16.86 -10.04 -6.77
CA SER A 15 17.79 -10.16 -7.89
C SER A 15 17.97 -11.60 -8.33
N GLY A 16 18.57 -11.79 -9.50
CA GLY A 16 18.86 -13.11 -10.04
C GLY A 16 19.92 -13.08 -11.13
N SER A 17 20.48 -14.24 -11.42
CA SER A 17 21.48 -14.45 -12.45
C SER A 17 21.33 -15.85 -13.06
N LYS A 18 22.25 -16.23 -13.94
CA LYS A 18 22.37 -17.62 -14.43
C LYS A 18 22.69 -18.64 -13.34
N LEU A 19 23.24 -18.21 -12.21
CA LEU A 19 23.62 -19.10 -11.11
C LEU A 19 22.48 -19.37 -10.12
N GLY A 20 21.41 -18.58 -10.17
CA GLY A 20 20.32 -18.66 -9.20
C GLY A 20 19.49 -17.40 -9.13
N VAL A 21 18.50 -17.41 -8.25
CA VAL A 21 17.57 -16.30 -8.05
C VAL A 21 17.23 -16.17 -6.57
N GLU A 22 16.96 -14.94 -6.13
CA GLU A 22 16.40 -14.70 -4.80
C GLU A 22 14.93 -15.14 -4.75
N ILE A 23 14.56 -15.83 -3.67
CA ILE A 23 13.24 -16.42 -3.45
C ILE A 23 12.80 -16.15 -2.01
N GLY A 24 11.50 -15.94 -1.83
CA GLY A 24 10.85 -15.74 -0.55
C GLY A 24 9.94 -14.52 -0.59
N GLY A 25 9.96 -13.67 0.43
CA GLY A 25 9.11 -12.50 0.46
C GLY A 25 9.30 -11.63 1.69
N SER A 26 8.60 -10.51 1.70
CA SER A 26 8.63 -9.57 2.82
C SER A 26 7.28 -8.88 2.99
N LYS A 27 6.82 -8.80 4.23
CA LYS A 27 5.59 -8.09 4.62
C LYS A 27 5.92 -7.00 5.62
N SER A 28 5.40 -5.80 5.39
CA SER A 28 5.73 -4.62 6.19
C SER A 28 4.56 -3.66 6.38
N ILE A 29 4.61 -2.94 7.49
CA ILE A 29 3.72 -1.82 7.80
C ILE A 29 4.27 -0.57 7.12
N LEU A 30 3.44 0.07 6.29
CA LEU A 30 3.82 1.25 5.52
C LEU A 30 3.20 2.53 6.08
N SER A 31 3.95 3.62 6.02
CA SER A 31 3.44 4.96 6.23
C SER A 31 3.72 5.88 5.04
N MET A 32 3.02 7.00 5.00
CA MET A 32 3.16 8.04 3.99
C MET A 32 3.28 9.42 4.62
N ASP A 33 4.13 10.28 4.05
CA ASP A 33 4.25 11.69 4.46
C ASP A 33 3.43 12.65 3.58
N ALA A 34 3.46 13.95 3.90
CA ALA A 34 2.76 14.98 3.14
C ALA A 34 3.29 15.20 1.70
N ARG A 35 4.45 14.61 1.37
CA ARG A 35 5.07 14.64 0.03
C ARG A 35 4.83 13.34 -0.75
N HIS A 36 3.93 12.48 -0.25
CA HIS A 36 3.56 11.20 -0.85
C HIS A 36 4.69 10.16 -0.86
N ASN A 37 5.75 10.35 -0.07
CA ASN A 37 6.80 9.34 0.06
C ASN A 37 6.32 8.21 0.97
N LEU A 38 6.73 6.98 0.65
CA LEU A 38 6.45 5.80 1.46
C LEU A 38 7.64 5.47 2.37
N TYR A 39 7.32 4.91 3.54
CA TYR A 39 8.30 4.47 4.53
C TYR A 39 7.90 3.11 5.07
N SER A 40 8.86 2.19 5.20
CA SER A 40 8.68 0.98 6.01
C SER A 40 8.84 1.35 7.49
N GLU A 41 7.78 1.16 8.28
CA GLU A 41 7.75 1.46 9.72
C GLU A 41 8.03 0.22 10.57
N GLY A 42 7.78 -0.97 10.02
CA GLY A 42 7.98 -2.23 10.72
C GLY A 42 7.85 -3.43 9.81
N VAL A 43 8.86 -4.29 9.82
CA VAL A 43 8.85 -5.59 9.16
C VAL A 43 8.04 -6.58 10.02
N ILE A 44 7.10 -7.28 9.39
CA ILE A 44 6.33 -8.38 9.98
C ILE A 44 7.02 -9.71 9.68
N PHE A 45 7.46 -9.88 8.43
CA PHE A 45 8.45 -10.87 8.10
C PHE A 45 9.27 -10.42 6.91
N SER A 46 10.49 -10.94 6.82
CA SER A 46 11.38 -10.87 5.69
C SER A 46 12.13 -12.19 5.64
N GLU A 47 11.86 -12.96 4.60
CA GLU A 47 12.42 -14.28 4.39
C GLU A 47 12.96 -14.28 2.96
N LEU A 48 14.27 -14.17 2.78
CA LEU A 48 14.91 -14.24 1.48
C LEU A 48 15.97 -15.33 1.48
N SER A 49 15.97 -16.13 0.42
CA SER A 49 16.93 -17.19 0.17
C SER A 49 17.45 -17.10 -1.25
N TRP A 50 18.71 -17.45 -1.45
CA TRP A 50 19.26 -17.67 -2.77
C TRP A 50 18.97 -19.11 -3.20
N GLY A 51 18.12 -19.29 -4.22
CA GLY A 51 17.91 -20.58 -4.88
C GLY A 51 18.94 -20.74 -5.99
N ALA A 52 19.97 -21.56 -5.77
CA ALA A 52 20.99 -21.82 -6.77
C ALA A 52 20.48 -22.84 -7.80
N PHE A 53 20.70 -22.57 -9.09
CA PHE A 53 20.31 -23.49 -10.16
C PHE A 53 21.33 -24.59 -10.39
N TYR A 54 20.86 -25.73 -10.90
CA TYR A 54 21.76 -26.75 -11.43
C TYR A 54 22.66 -26.16 -12.52
N GLN A 55 23.91 -26.62 -12.56
CA GLN A 55 24.87 -26.26 -13.61
C GLN A 55 24.91 -27.30 -14.75
N GLU A 56 24.04 -28.31 -14.69
CA GLU A 56 23.94 -29.39 -15.67
C GLU A 56 23.05 -28.99 -16.86
N GLU A 57 23.49 -29.36 -18.06
CA GLU A 57 22.76 -29.05 -19.30
C GLU A 57 21.37 -29.71 -19.31
N GLY A 58 20.32 -28.89 -19.46
CA GLY A 58 18.91 -29.30 -19.42
C GLY A 58 18.23 -29.17 -18.05
N LEU A 59 18.95 -28.75 -17.00
CA LEU A 59 18.41 -28.53 -15.64
C LEU A 59 18.63 -27.10 -15.13
N GLU A 60 19.13 -26.18 -15.95
CA GLU A 60 19.61 -24.85 -15.55
C GLU A 60 18.54 -23.90 -14.99
N ASP A 61 17.26 -24.27 -15.11
CA ASP A 61 16.12 -23.55 -14.52
C ASP A 61 15.52 -24.25 -13.30
N GLN A 62 16.10 -25.38 -12.86
CA GLN A 62 15.69 -26.08 -11.64
C GLN A 62 16.59 -25.66 -10.48
N ILE A 63 15.97 -25.43 -9.31
CA ILE A 63 16.71 -25.08 -8.10
C ILE A 63 17.30 -26.37 -7.51
N ASP A 64 18.61 -26.36 -7.31
CA ASP A 64 19.38 -27.43 -6.66
C ASP A 64 19.43 -27.21 -5.15
N THR A 65 19.84 -26.02 -4.73
CA THR A 65 20.07 -25.71 -3.31
C THR A 65 19.49 -24.35 -2.92
N PHE A 66 19.20 -24.20 -1.62
CA PHE A 66 18.76 -22.95 -1.03
C PHE A 66 19.74 -22.48 0.04
N GLU A 67 20.16 -21.22 -0.03
CA GLU A 67 20.95 -20.55 1.00
C GLU A 67 20.16 -19.36 1.56
N THR A 68 19.77 -19.41 2.83
CA THR A 68 19.08 -18.30 3.49
C THR A 68 19.98 -17.06 3.54
N LYS A 69 19.51 -15.93 2.98
CA LYS A 69 20.17 -14.63 3.04
C LYS A 69 19.62 -13.76 4.16
N GLU A 70 18.30 -13.81 4.35
CA GLU A 70 17.59 -12.99 5.33
C GLU A 70 16.47 -13.80 5.96
N PHE A 71 16.36 -13.73 7.29
CA PHE A 71 15.25 -14.30 8.03
C PHE A 71 14.98 -13.47 9.29
N ASP A 72 13.90 -12.70 9.27
CA ASP A 72 13.31 -12.04 10.43
C ASP A 72 11.79 -12.20 10.33
N SER A 73 11.15 -12.78 11.34
CA SER A 73 9.72 -13.08 11.27
C SER A 73 9.08 -13.00 12.65
N ILE A 74 8.08 -12.14 12.76
CA ILE A 74 7.16 -12.05 13.90
C ILE A 74 5.75 -12.54 13.53
N ARG A 75 5.60 -13.15 12.34
CA ARG A 75 4.31 -13.62 11.79
C ARG A 75 3.63 -14.63 12.71
N GLU A 76 4.40 -15.40 13.46
CA GLU A 76 3.91 -16.48 14.33
C GLU A 76 3.90 -16.11 15.83
N ASP A 77 4.33 -14.88 16.18
CA ASP A 77 4.38 -14.38 17.56
C ASP A 77 3.35 -13.24 17.77
N PRO A 78 2.22 -13.51 18.44
CA PRO A 78 1.19 -12.50 18.71
C PRO A 78 1.69 -11.32 19.55
N GLU A 79 2.58 -11.56 20.52
CA GLU A 79 3.07 -10.51 21.41
C GLU A 79 4.03 -9.57 20.68
N ALA A 80 4.96 -10.15 19.90
CA ALA A 80 5.87 -9.39 19.07
C ALA A 80 5.11 -8.61 17.98
N LEU A 81 4.10 -9.21 17.34
CA LEU A 81 3.27 -8.54 16.35
C LEU A 81 2.51 -7.34 16.95
N ALA A 82 1.84 -7.54 18.09
CA ALA A 82 1.13 -6.45 18.76
C ALA A 82 2.10 -5.32 19.17
N LYS A 83 3.29 -5.67 19.68
CA LYS A 83 4.34 -4.71 20.02
C LYS A 83 4.81 -3.93 18.79
N LYS A 84 5.07 -4.61 17.66
CA LYS A 84 5.53 -3.98 16.43
C LYS A 84 4.52 -3.00 15.86
N ILE A 85 3.23 -3.36 15.85
CA ILE A 85 2.15 -2.47 15.40
C ILE A 85 2.08 -1.23 16.30
N VAL A 86 2.14 -1.41 17.62
CA VAL A 86 2.14 -0.30 18.59
C VAL A 86 3.30 0.66 18.36
N GLU A 87 4.52 0.13 18.22
CA GLU A 87 5.73 0.92 17.93
C GLU A 87 5.59 1.68 16.61
N SER A 88 5.10 1.01 15.56
CA SER A 88 4.88 1.61 14.24
C SER A 88 3.88 2.76 14.30
N ILE A 89 2.75 2.58 15.00
CA ILE A 89 1.74 3.64 15.17
C ILE A 89 2.34 4.87 15.84
N TYR A 90 3.09 4.71 16.94
CA TYR A 90 3.69 5.85 17.61
C TYR A 90 4.77 6.52 16.76
N ASN A 91 5.59 5.75 16.03
CA ASN A 91 6.54 6.31 15.08
C ASN A 91 5.87 7.13 13.98
N ILE A 92 4.76 6.63 13.42
CA ILE A 92 3.98 7.34 12.40
C ILE A 92 3.50 8.69 12.94
N ILE A 93 2.93 8.71 14.15
CA ILE A 93 2.44 9.94 14.78
C ILE A 93 3.60 10.90 15.05
N ASN A 94 4.69 10.43 15.66
CA ASN A 94 5.84 11.25 16.04
C ASN A 94 6.55 11.88 14.83
N ASN A 95 6.49 11.22 13.67
CA ASN A 95 7.08 11.71 12.43
C ASN A 95 6.10 12.49 11.54
N ASN A 96 4.89 12.81 12.04
CA ASN A 96 3.83 13.48 11.28
C ASN A 96 3.51 12.78 9.94
N ARG A 97 3.35 11.46 10.00
CA ARG A 97 3.00 10.60 8.85
C ARG A 97 1.59 10.03 9.03
N LEU A 98 1.11 9.33 8.02
CA LEU A 98 -0.13 8.56 8.04
C LEU A 98 0.19 7.09 7.81
N LEU A 99 -0.49 6.19 8.51
CA LEU A 99 -0.50 4.78 8.15
C LEU A 99 -1.10 4.64 6.76
N TYR A 100 -0.29 4.15 5.84
CA TYR A 100 -0.68 3.94 4.45
C TYR A 100 -1.35 2.58 4.28
N GLY A 101 -0.79 1.53 4.90
CA GLY A 101 -1.30 0.17 4.75
C GLY A 101 -0.30 -0.91 5.15
N ILE A 102 -0.60 -2.14 4.73
CA ILE A 102 0.33 -3.28 4.74
C ILE A 102 0.75 -3.56 3.31
N ALA A 103 2.05 -3.74 3.09
CA ALA A 103 2.58 -4.21 1.81
C ALA A 103 3.22 -5.58 1.97
N ASP A 104 2.88 -6.46 1.04
CA ASP A 104 3.40 -7.81 0.90
C ASP A 104 4.06 -7.92 -0.48
N PHE A 105 5.31 -8.36 -0.50
CA PHE A 105 6.09 -8.57 -1.71
C PHE A 105 6.59 -10.00 -1.70
N GLU A 106 6.44 -10.67 -2.84
CA GLU A 106 6.77 -12.07 -2.97
C GLU A 106 7.63 -12.30 -4.22
N VAL A 107 8.68 -13.08 -4.03
CA VAL A 107 9.67 -13.37 -5.04
C VAL A 107 9.75 -14.88 -5.15
N ASP A 108 9.23 -15.43 -6.23
CA ASP A 108 9.30 -16.87 -6.52
C ASP A 108 9.88 -17.11 -7.91
N GLY A 109 10.44 -16.07 -8.54
CA GLY A 109 10.88 -16.09 -9.92
C GLY A 109 9.77 -16.42 -10.92
N PHE A 110 8.50 -16.30 -10.54
CA PHE A 110 7.34 -16.75 -11.31
C PHE A 110 7.38 -18.26 -11.62
N LEU A 111 8.11 -19.03 -10.80
CA LEU A 111 8.35 -20.47 -10.99
C LEU A 111 7.15 -21.34 -10.57
N ASN A 112 6.21 -20.79 -9.80
CA ASN A 112 5.01 -21.50 -9.37
C ASN A 112 3.78 -21.09 -10.19
N GLN A 113 3.01 -22.10 -10.61
CA GLN A 113 1.75 -21.93 -11.34
C GLN A 113 0.61 -21.45 -10.43
N ASN A 114 0.73 -21.66 -9.11
CA ASN A 114 -0.16 -21.07 -8.14
C ASN A 114 0.41 -19.71 -7.76
N THR A 115 -0.20 -18.63 -8.27
CA THR A 115 0.08 -17.30 -7.73
C THR A 115 -0.25 -17.31 -6.24
N ILE A 116 0.77 -17.12 -5.40
CA ILE A 116 0.62 -17.21 -3.95
C ILE A 116 -0.08 -15.97 -3.38
N ILE A 117 -0.04 -14.83 -4.09
CA ILE A 117 -0.79 -13.63 -3.70
C ILE A 117 -2.32 -13.86 -3.76
N PRO A 118 -3.02 -13.83 -2.61
CA PRO A 118 -4.46 -14.01 -2.58
C PRO A 118 -5.18 -12.89 -3.34
N GLY A 119 -6.14 -13.27 -4.19
CA GLY A 119 -6.98 -12.33 -4.95
C GLY A 119 -6.52 -12.07 -6.39
N LEU A 120 -5.38 -12.62 -6.80
CA LEU A 120 -4.92 -12.57 -8.20
C LEU A 120 -5.33 -13.87 -8.92
N LYS A 121 -6.17 -13.76 -9.96
CA LYS A 121 -6.48 -14.87 -10.87
C LYS A 121 -5.95 -14.49 -12.25
N LEU A 122 -4.85 -15.12 -12.66
CA LEU A 122 -4.25 -14.91 -13.96
C LEU A 122 -4.34 -16.19 -14.78
N ASP A 123 -4.48 -16.03 -16.10
CA ASP A 123 -4.38 -17.13 -17.03
C ASP A 123 -2.93 -17.65 -17.07
N TYR A 124 -2.78 -18.97 -17.20
CA TYR A 124 -1.47 -19.64 -17.29
C TYR A 124 -0.60 -19.08 -18.41
N ALA A 125 -1.20 -18.60 -19.50
CA ALA A 125 -0.47 -17.98 -20.61
C ALA A 125 0.28 -16.72 -20.17
N ILE A 126 -0.27 -15.93 -19.23
CA ILE A 126 0.37 -14.73 -18.70
C ILE A 126 1.52 -15.13 -17.78
N ILE A 127 1.30 -16.10 -16.88
CA ILE A 127 2.34 -16.59 -15.94
C ILE A 127 3.56 -17.09 -16.70
N ASN A 128 3.37 -17.88 -17.77
CA ASN A 128 4.48 -18.37 -18.59
C ASN A 128 5.25 -17.22 -19.27
N LYS A 129 4.55 -16.19 -19.77
CA LYS A 129 5.20 -14.99 -20.33
C LYS A 129 6.02 -14.24 -19.28
N LEU A 130 5.51 -14.12 -18.05
CA LEU A 130 6.22 -13.48 -16.93
C LEU A 130 7.47 -14.25 -16.56
N LEU A 131 7.37 -15.59 -16.47
CA LEU A 131 8.50 -16.46 -16.21
C LEU A 131 9.58 -16.32 -17.28
N ASP A 132 9.22 -16.42 -18.56
CA ASP A 132 10.19 -16.29 -19.66
C ASP A 132 10.88 -14.91 -19.66
N ALA A 133 10.13 -13.84 -19.36
CA ALA A 133 10.67 -12.49 -19.25
C ALA A 133 11.59 -12.31 -18.04
N HIS A 134 11.22 -12.90 -16.90
CA HIS A 134 12.05 -12.91 -15.70
C HIS A 134 13.38 -13.59 -15.98
N LYS A 135 13.38 -14.77 -16.64
CA LYS A 135 14.61 -15.49 -17.03
C LYS A 135 15.57 -14.61 -17.83
N LYS A 136 15.07 -13.89 -18.84
CA LYS A 136 15.87 -12.92 -19.62
C LYS A 136 16.44 -11.80 -18.75
N THR A 137 15.63 -11.26 -17.84
CA THR A 137 16.06 -10.21 -16.90
C THR A 137 17.27 -10.63 -16.08
N ARG A 138 17.25 -11.87 -15.57
CA ARG A 138 18.36 -12.46 -14.80
C ARG A 138 19.66 -12.53 -15.60
N ASP A 139 19.54 -12.88 -16.88
CA ASP A 139 20.70 -13.01 -17.77
C ASP A 139 21.34 -11.66 -18.12
N GLU A 140 20.56 -10.59 -18.06
CA GLU A 140 20.97 -9.22 -18.42
C GLU A 140 21.28 -8.32 -17.21
N ASP A 141 21.09 -8.80 -15.98
CA ASP A 141 21.34 -8.08 -14.72
C ASP A 141 20.61 -6.71 -14.62
N LEU A 142 19.33 -6.69 -14.97
CA LEU A 142 18.54 -5.45 -15.11
C LEU A 142 17.77 -5.01 -13.85
N PHE A 143 18.11 -5.54 -12.67
CA PHE A 143 17.35 -5.34 -11.42
C PHE A 143 17.44 -3.90 -10.86
N PRO A 144 16.49 -3.49 -9.98
CA PRO A 144 16.49 -2.15 -9.39
C PRO A 144 17.71 -1.92 -8.50
N ASN A 145 18.32 -0.74 -8.61
CA ASN A 145 19.47 -0.37 -7.78
C ASN A 145 19.02 0.38 -6.52
N LEU A 146 19.51 -0.04 -5.36
CA LEU A 146 19.32 0.67 -4.10
C LEU A 146 20.13 1.97 -4.11
N LEU A 147 19.46 3.11 -3.94
CA LEU A 147 20.13 4.40 -3.80
C LEU A 147 20.35 4.68 -2.31
N SER A 148 21.61 4.83 -1.91
CA SER A 148 21.98 5.31 -0.57
C SER A 148 22.19 6.82 -0.60
N ASP A 149 21.57 7.54 0.32
CA ASP A 149 21.93 8.94 0.54
C ASP A 149 23.19 9.08 1.42
N ALA A 150 23.75 10.28 1.47
CA ALA A 150 24.96 10.58 2.26
C ALA A 150 24.76 10.42 3.78
N LYS A 151 23.52 10.17 4.24
CA LYS A 151 23.16 9.96 5.65
C LYS A 151 22.86 8.49 5.97
N GLY A 152 23.03 7.59 5.00
CA GLY A 152 22.82 6.15 5.17
C GLY A 152 21.36 5.71 5.04
N ALA A 153 20.44 6.59 4.61
CA ALA A 153 19.07 6.17 4.31
C ALA A 153 19.02 5.51 2.93
N HIS A 154 18.46 4.30 2.88
CA HIS A 154 18.27 3.55 1.65
C HIS A 154 16.91 3.87 1.06
N ARG A 155 16.86 4.20 -0.23
CA ARG A 155 15.60 4.49 -0.93
C ARG A 155 15.61 4.02 -2.36
N ILE A 156 14.42 3.77 -2.88
CA ILE A 156 14.17 3.58 -4.31
C ILE A 156 13.11 4.52 -4.81
N LYS A 157 13.09 4.74 -6.12
CA LYS A 157 11.97 5.38 -6.80
C LYS A 157 11.00 4.30 -7.21
N ILE A 158 9.73 4.49 -6.86
CA ILE A 158 8.65 3.64 -7.33
C ILE A 158 7.63 4.43 -8.13
N GLU A 159 6.98 3.77 -9.09
CA GLU A 159 5.87 4.35 -9.83
C GLU A 159 4.73 3.35 -9.98
N PHE A 160 3.52 3.77 -9.63
CA PHE A 160 2.32 2.97 -9.85
C PHE A 160 1.81 3.11 -11.29
N GLN A 161 1.52 1.98 -11.93
CA GLN A 161 0.96 1.87 -13.27
C GLN A 161 -0.38 1.12 -13.21
N GLY A 162 -1.28 1.45 -14.13
CA GLY A 162 -2.64 0.91 -14.18
C GLY A 162 -3.71 2.00 -14.27
N THR A 163 -4.90 1.59 -14.68
CA THR A 163 -6.09 2.42 -14.90
C THR A 163 -6.52 3.09 -13.60
N LYS A 164 -6.48 2.34 -12.48
CA LYS A 164 -6.83 2.83 -11.13
C LYS A 164 -5.62 3.20 -10.27
N LYS A 165 -4.46 3.49 -10.86
CA LYS A 165 -3.23 3.83 -10.10
C LYS A 165 -3.36 4.96 -9.08
N ARG A 166 -4.34 5.86 -9.24
CA ARG A 166 -4.64 6.94 -8.29
C ARG A 166 -5.18 6.42 -6.95
N ASN A 167 -5.64 5.17 -6.89
CA ASN A 167 -6.05 4.52 -5.65
C ASN A 167 -4.85 4.24 -4.73
N LEU A 168 -3.68 3.93 -5.31
CA LEU A 168 -2.42 3.76 -4.56
C LEU A 168 -1.60 5.06 -4.53
N HIS A 169 -1.57 5.80 -5.64
CA HIS A 169 -0.94 7.11 -5.72
C HIS A 169 -1.91 8.20 -5.29
N LEU A 170 -2.14 8.31 -3.98
CA LEU A 170 -3.04 9.29 -3.40
C LEU A 170 -2.57 10.72 -3.71
N ILE A 171 -3.51 11.59 -4.05
CA ILE A 171 -3.24 12.99 -4.40
C ILE A 171 -3.77 13.88 -3.27
N GLY A 172 -2.91 14.74 -2.74
CA GLY A 172 -3.26 15.69 -1.69
C GLY A 172 -2.20 16.78 -1.58
N SER A 173 -2.58 17.99 -1.19
CA SER A 173 -1.64 19.11 -1.08
C SER A 173 -0.97 19.18 0.28
N LYS A 174 -1.64 18.61 1.30
CA LYS A 174 -1.20 18.57 2.68
C LYS A 174 -1.56 17.23 3.31
N LEU A 175 -1.00 16.95 4.48
CA LEU A 175 -1.25 15.72 5.21
C LEU A 175 -2.73 15.56 5.57
N GLU A 176 -3.42 16.66 5.86
CA GLU A 176 -4.84 16.65 6.22
C GLU A 176 -5.75 16.19 5.07
N ASP A 177 -5.39 16.50 3.81
CA ASP A 177 -6.12 16.02 2.64
C ASP A 177 -6.00 14.49 2.53
N LEU A 178 -4.79 13.98 2.72
CA LEU A 178 -4.47 12.57 2.64
C LEU A 178 -5.09 11.79 3.80
N ALA A 179 -5.14 12.38 5.00
CA ALA A 179 -5.75 11.79 6.18
C ALA A 179 -7.26 11.56 5.99
N ASP A 180 -7.96 12.52 5.38
CA ASP A 180 -9.38 12.40 5.08
C ASP A 180 -9.67 11.29 4.06
N ILE A 181 -8.77 11.07 3.09
CA ILE A 181 -8.88 9.96 2.13
C ILE A 181 -8.58 8.62 2.81
N LEU A 182 -7.44 8.50 3.49
CA LEU A 182 -6.96 7.23 4.05
C LEU A 182 -7.80 6.70 5.21
N ARG A 183 -8.46 7.57 5.99
CA ARG A 183 -9.30 7.12 7.12
C ARG A 183 -10.48 6.25 6.68
N MET A 184 -10.96 6.44 5.44
CA MET A 184 -12.08 5.70 4.85
C MET A 184 -11.61 4.61 3.88
N ALA A 185 -10.31 4.50 3.64
CA ALA A 185 -9.75 3.53 2.70
C ALA A 185 -9.83 2.10 3.26
N LYS A 186 -10.26 1.18 2.40
CA LYS A 186 -10.21 -0.27 2.63
C LYS A 186 -10.09 -1.00 1.30
N GLY A 187 -9.68 -2.26 1.36
CA GLY A 187 -9.39 -3.09 0.18
C GLY A 187 -7.90 -3.11 -0.14
N PHE A 188 -7.57 -3.73 -1.27
CA PHE A 188 -6.20 -3.98 -1.68
C PHE A 188 -6.02 -3.84 -3.19
N ALA A 189 -4.77 -3.71 -3.60
CA ALA A 189 -4.33 -3.86 -4.97
C ALA A 189 -3.24 -4.92 -5.07
N THR A 190 -3.27 -5.72 -6.13
CA THR A 190 -2.26 -6.73 -6.44
C THR A 190 -1.70 -6.53 -7.84
N GLY A 191 -0.48 -7.01 -8.05
CA GLY A 191 0.15 -6.95 -9.36
C GLY A 191 1.60 -7.39 -9.34
N ILE A 192 2.37 -6.89 -10.30
CA ILE A 192 3.79 -7.20 -10.43
C ILE A 192 4.65 -5.95 -10.32
N VAL A 193 5.86 -6.16 -9.82
CA VAL A 193 6.94 -5.19 -9.85
C VAL A 193 7.79 -5.48 -11.07
N CYS A 194 7.98 -4.47 -11.92
CA CYS A 194 8.87 -4.52 -13.06
C CYS A 194 9.98 -3.47 -12.92
N THR A 195 11.20 -3.82 -13.28
CA THR A 195 12.27 -2.83 -13.48
C THR A 195 12.12 -2.16 -14.84
N SER A 196 12.24 -0.84 -14.84
CA SER A 196 12.48 -0.04 -16.05
C SER A 196 13.30 1.18 -15.66
N ARG A 197 14.48 1.34 -16.29
CA ARG A 197 15.36 2.53 -16.12
C ARG A 197 15.75 2.83 -14.66
N GLY A 198 16.00 1.80 -13.86
CA GLY A 198 16.46 1.93 -12.47
C GLY A 198 15.40 2.34 -11.45
N ALA A 199 14.11 2.27 -11.80
CA ALA A 199 12.98 2.42 -10.88
C ALA A 199 12.15 1.13 -10.81
N ALA A 200 11.52 0.89 -9.67
CA ALA A 200 10.57 -0.21 -9.49
C ALA A 200 9.16 0.26 -9.89
N ASN A 201 8.63 -0.29 -10.97
CA ASN A 201 7.32 0.05 -11.49
C ASN A 201 6.31 -0.98 -11.01
N LEU A 202 5.33 -0.55 -10.20
CA LEU A 202 4.29 -1.40 -9.66
C LEU A 202 3.10 -1.37 -10.62
N TYR A 203 2.97 -2.41 -11.44
CA TYR A 203 1.87 -2.56 -12.38
C TYR A 203 0.70 -3.25 -11.68
N ILE A 204 -0.37 -2.49 -11.44
CA ILE A 204 -1.60 -2.99 -10.81
C ILE A 204 -2.34 -3.87 -11.80
N MET A 205 -2.59 -5.12 -11.43
CA MET A 205 -3.35 -6.06 -12.24
C MET A 205 -4.77 -6.18 -11.75
N CYS A 206 -4.97 -6.17 -10.42
CA CYS A 206 -6.29 -6.19 -9.82
C CYS A 206 -6.35 -5.25 -8.62
N ASP A 207 -7.51 -4.66 -8.36
CA ASP A 207 -7.78 -3.97 -7.11
C ASP A 207 -9.26 -4.00 -6.73
N ASN A 208 -9.52 -3.82 -5.44
CA ASN A 208 -10.86 -3.61 -4.90
C ASN A 208 -10.86 -2.44 -3.91
N ILE A 209 -10.04 -1.42 -4.15
CA ILE A 209 -9.89 -0.30 -3.21
C ILE A 209 -11.14 0.59 -3.26
N VAL A 210 -11.69 0.88 -2.09
CA VAL A 210 -12.77 1.86 -1.92
C VAL A 210 -12.44 2.85 -0.81
N PHE A 211 -12.95 4.07 -0.94
CA PHE A 211 -12.71 5.20 -0.01
C PHE A 211 -13.97 5.61 0.74
N LYS A 212 -14.90 4.67 0.91
CA LYS A 212 -16.18 4.87 1.60
C LYS A 212 -16.45 3.71 2.53
N GLU A 213 -17.02 4.03 3.69
CA GLU A 213 -17.26 3.05 4.75
C GLU A 213 -18.29 1.98 4.34
N GLU A 214 -19.36 2.39 3.66
CA GLU A 214 -20.49 1.52 3.28
C GLU A 214 -20.34 0.82 1.93
N GLU A 215 -19.33 1.18 1.14
CA GLU A 215 -19.15 0.61 -0.20
C GLU A 215 -18.54 -0.79 -0.11
N TYR A 216 -19.12 -1.76 -0.81
CA TYR A 216 -18.56 -3.11 -0.90
C TYR A 216 -17.54 -3.15 -2.03
N PRO A 217 -16.29 -3.54 -1.75
CA PRO A 217 -15.24 -3.55 -2.74
C PRO A 217 -15.40 -4.74 -3.71
N ASP A 218 -15.80 -4.47 -4.94
CA ASP A 218 -15.80 -5.47 -6.01
C ASP A 218 -14.41 -5.58 -6.63
N LEU A 219 -13.93 -6.82 -6.78
CA LEU A 219 -12.64 -7.10 -7.40
C LEU A 219 -12.70 -6.75 -8.89
N TYR A 220 -11.82 -5.85 -9.30
CA TYR A 220 -11.63 -5.44 -10.68
C TYR A 220 -10.30 -5.99 -11.20
N THR A 221 -10.33 -6.59 -12.40
CA THR A 221 -9.13 -6.92 -13.18
C THR A 221 -8.88 -5.83 -14.22
N ASP A 222 -7.67 -5.29 -14.26
CA ASP A 222 -7.24 -4.22 -15.15
C ASP A 222 -6.74 -4.79 -16.48
N GLU A 223 -7.68 -5.24 -17.32
CA GLU A 223 -7.39 -5.85 -18.63
C GLU A 223 -6.55 -4.94 -19.55
N GLU A 224 -6.73 -3.62 -19.47
CA GLU A 224 -5.94 -2.67 -20.23
C GLU A 224 -4.49 -2.67 -19.75
N ASN A 225 -4.26 -2.64 -18.44
CA ASN A 225 -2.91 -2.69 -17.89
C ASN A 225 -2.25 -4.06 -18.10
N LEU A 226 -3.01 -5.16 -18.07
CA LEU A 226 -2.51 -6.49 -18.46
C LEU A 226 -2.00 -6.50 -19.90
N ALA A 227 -2.75 -5.94 -20.85
CA ALA A 227 -2.29 -5.82 -22.23
C ALA A 227 -1.01 -4.96 -22.36
N ILE A 228 -0.89 -3.88 -21.58
CA ILE A 228 0.32 -3.05 -21.53
C ILE A 228 1.53 -3.84 -21.00
N ILE A 229 1.34 -4.61 -19.94
CA ILE A 229 2.38 -5.48 -19.36
C ILE A 229 2.84 -6.49 -20.41
N GLU A 230 1.90 -7.19 -21.05
CA GLU A 230 2.23 -8.17 -22.08
C GLU A 230 3.00 -7.56 -23.26
N MET A 231 2.53 -6.42 -23.78
CA MET A 231 3.22 -5.73 -24.87
C MET A 231 4.60 -5.22 -24.45
N GLY A 232 4.74 -4.74 -23.22
CA GLY A 232 6.02 -4.26 -22.68
C GLY A 232 7.03 -5.40 -22.53
N ILE A 233 6.58 -6.57 -22.09
CA ILE A 233 7.39 -7.79 -22.03
C ILE A 233 7.78 -8.27 -23.42
N GLN A 234 6.82 -8.37 -24.36
CA GLN A 234 7.08 -8.79 -25.73
C GLN A 234 8.08 -7.89 -26.46
N ARG A 235 8.11 -6.59 -26.11
CA ARG A 235 9.04 -5.61 -26.66
C ARG A 235 10.33 -5.47 -25.87
N GLU A 236 10.55 -6.29 -24.84
CA GLU A 236 11.76 -6.28 -24.01
C GLU A 236 11.99 -4.91 -23.34
N LEU A 237 10.90 -4.27 -22.91
CA LEU A 237 10.89 -2.97 -22.22
C LEU A 237 10.55 -3.09 -20.74
N LEU A 238 9.89 -4.18 -20.35
CA LEU A 238 9.48 -4.47 -18.97
C LEU A 238 9.99 -5.83 -18.55
N PHE A 239 10.57 -5.84 -17.36
CA PHE A 239 11.30 -6.97 -16.81
C PHE A 239 10.74 -7.28 -15.42
N PRO A 240 9.95 -8.35 -15.26
CA PRO A 240 9.25 -8.64 -14.00
C PRO A 240 10.21 -9.19 -12.94
N ILE A 241 9.99 -8.81 -11.68
CA ILE A 241 10.88 -9.13 -10.56
C ILE A 241 10.15 -9.88 -9.46
N SER A 242 9.02 -9.32 -9.01
CA SER A 242 8.30 -9.83 -7.86
C SER A 242 6.80 -9.56 -8.03
N TRP A 243 6.00 -10.25 -7.24
CA TRP A 243 4.61 -9.92 -7.01
C TRP A 243 4.51 -8.85 -5.91
N PHE A 244 3.40 -8.11 -5.91
CA PHE A 244 3.04 -7.25 -4.77
C PHE A 244 1.55 -7.34 -4.44
N ARG A 245 1.25 -7.11 -3.16
CA ARG A 245 -0.08 -6.79 -2.63
C ARG A 245 0.06 -5.62 -1.67
N ILE A 246 -0.82 -4.63 -1.80
CA ILE A 246 -0.90 -3.50 -0.88
C ILE A 246 -2.34 -3.38 -0.38
N ASP A 247 -2.54 -3.65 0.90
CA ASP A 247 -3.80 -3.44 1.61
C ASP A 247 -3.79 -2.03 2.21
N LEU A 248 -4.78 -1.20 1.90
CA LEU A 248 -4.79 0.22 2.28
C LEU A 248 -5.52 0.51 3.60
N GLY A 249 -5.07 1.59 4.25
CA GLY A 249 -5.73 2.21 5.40
C GLY A 249 -5.53 1.44 6.69
N ILE A 250 -6.13 1.94 7.78
CA ILE A 250 -5.98 1.35 9.12
C ILE A 250 -6.55 -0.06 9.22
N ARG A 251 -7.55 -0.38 8.40
CA ARG A 251 -8.18 -1.69 8.35
C ARG A 251 -7.30 -2.76 7.70
N SER A 252 -6.24 -2.37 7.00
CA SER A 252 -5.23 -3.33 6.51
C SER A 252 -4.61 -4.18 7.62
N LEU A 253 -4.55 -3.67 8.87
CA LEU A 253 -4.08 -4.45 10.02
C LEU A 253 -4.96 -5.68 10.31
N GLU A 254 -6.25 -5.63 9.94
CA GLU A 254 -7.19 -6.75 10.08
C GLU A 254 -6.82 -7.94 9.19
N THR A 255 -5.97 -7.73 8.17
CA THR A 255 -5.54 -8.76 7.22
C THR A 255 -4.34 -9.58 7.71
N LEU A 256 -3.73 -9.19 8.83
CA LEU A 256 -2.59 -9.88 9.43
C LEU A 256 -3.03 -11.22 10.02
N GLU A 257 -2.21 -12.27 9.84
CA GLU A 257 -2.55 -13.67 10.13
C GLU A 257 -2.97 -13.89 11.60
N LEU A 258 -2.38 -13.13 12.53
CA LEU A 258 -2.66 -13.23 13.96
C LEU A 258 -3.57 -12.12 14.50
N TRP A 259 -4.22 -11.34 13.62
CA TRP A 259 -5.07 -10.22 14.03
C TRP A 259 -6.10 -10.61 15.08
N ASP A 260 -6.81 -11.73 14.88
CA ASP A 260 -7.83 -12.20 15.82
C ASP A 260 -7.30 -12.52 17.21
N LYS A 261 -6.01 -12.85 17.34
CA LYS A 261 -5.36 -13.10 18.62
C LYS A 261 -4.92 -11.81 19.33
N ILE A 262 -4.71 -10.73 18.59
CA ILE A 262 -4.14 -9.48 19.11
C ILE A 262 -5.14 -8.32 19.20
N LYS A 263 -6.28 -8.38 18.51
CA LYS A 263 -7.26 -7.27 18.44
C LYS A 263 -7.81 -6.81 19.79
N GLU A 264 -7.82 -7.69 20.79
CA GLU A 264 -8.23 -7.35 22.17
C GLU A 264 -7.07 -6.85 23.04
N ASN A 265 -5.85 -6.77 22.52
CA ASN A 265 -4.67 -6.37 23.29
C ASN A 265 -4.81 -4.92 23.80
N PRO A 266 -4.73 -4.68 25.13
CA PRO A 266 -4.95 -3.33 25.69
C PRO A 266 -3.96 -2.26 25.20
N LYS A 267 -2.69 -2.64 24.96
CA LYS A 267 -1.66 -1.71 24.48
C LYS A 267 -1.91 -1.33 23.03
N LEU A 268 -2.28 -2.32 22.20
CA LEU A 268 -2.68 -2.10 20.81
C LEU A 268 -3.90 -1.18 20.74
N ASN A 269 -4.97 -1.51 21.46
CA ASN A 269 -6.20 -0.70 21.48
C ASN A 269 -5.96 0.72 21.98
N LYS A 270 -5.03 0.92 22.92
CA LYS A 270 -4.60 2.25 23.33
C LYS A 270 -3.91 3.00 22.18
N ALA A 271 -2.95 2.38 21.49
CA ALA A 271 -2.25 2.99 20.36
C ALA A 271 -3.21 3.34 19.21
N MET A 272 -4.14 2.45 18.88
CA MET A 272 -5.18 2.68 17.87
C MET A 272 -6.04 3.91 18.20
N LYS A 273 -6.45 4.07 19.47
CA LYS A 273 -7.18 5.27 19.93
C LYS A 273 -6.35 6.55 19.83
N TYR A 274 -5.04 6.49 20.05
CA TYR A 274 -4.16 7.65 19.84
C TYR A 274 -4.08 8.01 18.36
N TYR A 275 -3.95 7.00 17.49
CA TYR A 275 -3.92 7.20 16.05
C TYR A 275 -5.24 7.79 15.54
N GLU A 276 -6.39 7.29 16.00
CA GLU A 276 -7.70 7.82 15.65
C GLU A 276 -7.85 9.30 16.03
N LYS A 277 -7.43 9.68 17.24
CA LYS A 277 -7.41 11.08 17.68
C LYS A 277 -6.51 11.95 16.80
N TYR A 278 -5.33 11.44 16.45
CA TYR A 278 -4.40 12.13 15.57
C TYR A 278 -5.01 12.37 14.18
N ILE A 279 -5.60 11.34 13.55
CA ILE A 279 -6.30 11.48 12.27
C ILE A 279 -7.48 12.45 12.37
N THR A 280 -8.30 12.32 13.41
CA THR A 280 -9.44 13.22 13.66
C THR A 280 -8.99 14.66 13.77
N SER A 281 -7.86 14.93 14.42
CA SER A 281 -7.32 16.28 14.54
C SER A 281 -6.87 16.87 13.20
N LEU A 282 -6.28 16.06 12.32
CA LEU A 282 -5.89 16.47 10.97
C LEU A 282 -7.12 16.78 10.11
N VAL A 283 -8.12 15.89 10.14
CA VAL A 283 -9.38 16.07 9.40
C VAL A 283 -10.13 17.30 9.90
N TYR A 284 -10.22 17.49 11.22
CA TYR A 284 -10.82 18.69 11.80
C TYR A 284 -10.11 19.96 11.31
N LYS A 285 -8.77 19.97 11.31
CA LYS A 285 -7.97 21.10 10.83
C LYS A 285 -8.24 21.42 9.35
N LYS A 286 -8.42 20.41 8.48
CA LYS A 286 -8.84 20.61 7.08
C LYS A 286 -10.14 21.39 7.01
N PHE A 287 -11.18 20.92 7.70
CA PHE A 287 -12.51 21.52 7.64
C PHE A 287 -12.59 22.87 8.35
N GLN A 288 -11.82 23.08 9.43
CA GLN A 288 -11.71 24.38 10.09
C GLN A 288 -11.10 25.44 9.15
N VAL A 289 -10.05 25.09 8.40
CA VAL A 289 -9.44 26.00 7.42
C VAL A 289 -10.43 26.30 6.29
N MET A 290 -11.13 25.30 5.76
CA MET A 290 -12.16 25.50 4.73
C MET A 290 -13.26 26.45 5.23
N ALA A 291 -13.81 26.21 6.42
CA ALA A 291 -14.83 27.04 7.04
C ALA A 291 -14.36 28.50 7.22
N SER A 292 -13.13 28.70 7.71
CA SER A 292 -12.56 30.04 7.88
C SER A 292 -12.29 30.78 6.56
N THR A 293 -11.91 30.04 5.50
CA THR A 293 -11.60 30.62 4.18
C THR A 293 -12.89 30.94 3.40
N GLU A 294 -13.93 30.12 3.57
CA GLU A 294 -15.25 30.30 2.95
C GLU A 294 -16.18 31.22 3.75
N LYS A 295 -15.71 31.81 4.88
CA LYS A 295 -16.51 32.58 5.85
C LYS A 295 -17.76 31.84 6.31
N ILE A 296 -17.68 30.52 6.46
CA ILE A 296 -18.75 29.73 7.05
C ILE A 296 -18.46 29.62 8.55
N GLY A 297 -19.27 30.31 9.36
CA GLY A 297 -19.45 30.01 10.77
C GLY A 297 -18.22 30.22 11.64
N THR A 298 -17.69 31.45 11.66
CA THR A 298 -16.69 31.80 12.71
C THR A 298 -17.39 32.17 14.02
N ASP A 299 -18.66 32.56 13.96
CA ASP A 299 -19.58 32.57 15.08
C ASP A 299 -20.99 32.30 14.54
N VAL A 300 -21.43 31.03 14.57
CA VAL A 300 -22.74 30.63 14.01
C VAL A 300 -23.88 31.44 14.65
N GLU A 301 -23.71 31.88 15.89
CA GLU A 301 -24.68 32.69 16.60
C GLU A 301 -24.66 34.13 16.09
N GLU A 302 -23.49 34.76 16.00
CA GLU A 302 -23.32 36.13 15.48
C GLU A 302 -23.71 36.24 13.99
N ASP A 303 -23.33 35.26 13.18
CA ASP A 303 -23.70 35.14 11.77
C ASP A 303 -25.21 34.93 11.61
N PHE A 304 -25.84 34.11 12.46
CA PHE A 304 -27.29 33.93 12.44
C PHE A 304 -28.04 35.20 12.87
N TYR A 305 -27.53 35.94 13.84
CA TYR A 305 -28.13 37.19 14.32
C TYR A 305 -27.82 38.42 13.45
N THR A 306 -26.93 38.30 12.47
CA THR A 306 -26.66 39.34 11.46
C THR A 306 -27.40 39.10 10.14
N MET A 307 -27.88 37.88 9.88
CA MET A 307 -28.75 37.55 8.74
C MET A 307 -30.08 38.31 8.75
N SER A 308 -30.65 38.56 7.58
CA SER A 308 -32.02 39.05 7.45
C SER A 308 -33.06 38.01 7.94
N PRO A 309 -34.28 38.41 8.32
CA PRO A 309 -35.32 37.48 8.75
C PRO A 309 -35.68 36.41 7.71
N ALA A 310 -35.48 36.68 6.41
CA ALA A 310 -35.73 35.71 5.34
C ALA A 310 -34.61 34.66 5.26
N GLU A 311 -33.36 35.08 5.40
CA GLU A 311 -32.19 34.19 5.39
C GLU A 311 -32.18 33.27 6.62
N ARG A 312 -32.51 33.78 7.81
CA ARG A 312 -32.64 32.95 9.02
C ARG A 312 -33.68 31.86 8.87
N ARG A 313 -34.84 32.19 8.30
CA ARG A 313 -35.92 31.20 8.05
C ARG A 313 -35.49 30.13 7.06
N LYS A 314 -34.71 30.50 6.04
CA LYS A 314 -34.17 29.55 5.06
C LYS A 314 -33.12 28.65 5.71
N ALA A 315 -32.15 29.22 6.42
CA ALA A 315 -31.11 28.48 7.13
C ALA A 315 -31.68 27.48 8.15
N LEU A 316 -32.67 27.90 8.97
CA LEU A 316 -33.35 26.99 9.89
C LEU A 316 -34.10 25.86 9.18
N ARG A 317 -34.71 26.14 8.02
CA ARG A 317 -35.42 25.13 7.23
C ARG A 317 -34.43 24.13 6.62
N ASP A 318 -33.32 24.62 6.07
CA ASP A 318 -32.26 23.79 5.48
C ASP A 318 -31.57 22.92 6.56
N MET A 319 -31.32 23.47 7.75
CA MET A 319 -30.82 22.71 8.91
C MET A 319 -31.83 21.66 9.38
N ALA A 320 -33.11 22.02 9.51
CA ALA A 320 -34.14 21.06 9.91
C ALA A 320 -34.27 19.93 8.87
N GLU A 321 -34.12 20.23 7.59
CA GLU A 321 -34.14 19.23 6.51
C GLU A 321 -32.89 18.34 6.53
N ALA A 322 -31.70 18.92 6.75
CA ALA A 322 -30.46 18.18 6.90
C ALA A 322 -30.49 17.26 8.13
N ILE A 323 -30.94 17.76 9.29
CA ILE A 323 -31.13 16.96 10.50
C ILE A 323 -32.15 15.85 10.26
N ARG A 324 -33.25 16.14 9.56
CA ARG A 324 -34.27 15.13 9.26
C ARG A 324 -33.71 14.04 8.33
N LYS A 325 -33.02 14.40 7.25
CA LYS A 325 -32.33 13.44 6.37
C LYS A 325 -31.32 12.58 7.11
N LEU A 326 -30.45 13.21 7.91
CA LEU A 326 -29.49 12.49 8.75
C LEU A 326 -30.19 11.58 9.76
N THR A 327 -31.25 12.04 10.42
CA THR A 327 -31.99 11.22 11.38
C THR A 327 -32.68 10.03 10.70
N ASP A 328 -33.21 10.23 9.50
CA ASP A 328 -33.87 9.19 8.72
C ASP A 328 -32.86 8.17 8.14
N GLU A 329 -31.63 8.60 7.85
CA GLU A 329 -30.51 7.73 7.44
C GLU A 329 -29.92 6.94 8.63
N TYR A 330 -29.72 7.56 9.79
CA TYR A 330 -29.05 6.95 10.94
C TYR A 330 -29.97 6.19 11.92
N LYS A 331 -31.31 6.30 11.80
CA LYS A 331 -32.28 5.57 12.65
C LYS A 331 -33.02 4.42 11.93
N LYS A 332 -32.57 4.02 10.75
CA LYS A 332 -32.99 2.77 10.11
C LYS A 332 -31.99 1.65 10.38
#